data_AF-A0A0K8QDP7-F1
#
_entry.id   AF-A0A0K8QDP7-F1
#
_cell.length_a   1.000
_cell.length_b   1.000
_cell.length_c   1.000
_cell.angle_alpha   90.00
_cell.angle_beta   90.00
_cell.angle_gamma   90.00
#
_symmetry.space_group_name_H-M   'P 1'
#
loop_
_entity.id
_entity.type
_entity.pdbx_description
1 polymer ?
#
loop_
_entity_poly.entity_id
_entity_poly.type
_entity_poly.pdbx_seq_one_letter_code
_entity_poly.pdbx_strand_id
1 'polypeptide(L)' 'MVHVEIFMWWLDIDLKSKEWLRENLRATELPLEVLQRIADVGGPRLEELAGGLSDADWDFIETQSEFVD' A
#
# COMPACT_ATOMS: atom_id res chain seq x y z
N MET A 1 -5.32 14.46 11.91
CA MET A 1 -5.01 13.73 10.67
C MET A 1 -5.43 12.30 10.93
N VAL A 2 -6.41 11.78 10.18
CA VAL A 2 -6.91 10.43 10.40
C VAL A 2 -6.02 9.51 9.58
N HIS A 3 -5.16 8.73 10.23
CA HIS A 3 -4.45 7.65 9.54
C HIS A 3 -5.51 6.65 9.08
N VAL A 4 -5.61 6.45 7.76
CA VAL A 4 -6.41 5.35 7.22
C VAL A 4 -5.57 4.09 7.35
N GLU A 5 -6.07 3.15 8.13
CA GLU A 5 -5.38 1.90 8.39
C GLU A 5 -5.27 1.06 7.10
N ILE A 6 -4.10 0.47 6.84
CA ILE A 6 -3.82 -0.31 5.63
C ILE A 6 -4.86 -1.39 5.34
N PHE A 7 -5.35 -2.10 6.37
CA PHE A 7 -6.34 -3.16 6.19
C PHE A 7 -7.65 -2.68 5.56
N MET A 8 -8.00 -1.39 5.69
CA MET A 8 -9.26 -0.85 5.17
C MET A 8 -9.26 -0.74 3.65
N TRP A 9 -8.13 -0.34 3.05
CA TRP A 9 -8.02 -0.18 1.60
C TRP A 9 -7.30 -1.34 0.92
N TRP A 10 -6.53 -2.13 1.69
CA TRP A 10 -5.84 -3.30 1.17
C TRP A 10 -6.82 -4.34 0.63
N LEU A 11 -8.03 -4.47 1.16
CA LEU A 11 -9.00 -5.44 0.63
C LEU A 11 -9.45 -5.05 -0.79
N ASP A 12 -9.68 -3.77 -1.02
CA ASP A 12 -10.27 -3.24 -2.26
C ASP A 12 -9.25 -2.90 -3.34
N ILE A 13 -7.97 -2.70 -3.01
CA ILE A 13 -6.95 -2.40 -4.01
C ILE A 13 -6.73 -3.57 -4.98
N ASP A 14 -6.52 -3.24 -6.26
CA ASP A 14 -6.34 -4.19 -7.34
C ASP A 14 -5.13 -5.12 -7.12
N LEU A 15 -5.25 -6.35 -7.63
CA LEU A 15 -4.22 -7.39 -7.48
C LEU A 15 -2.85 -6.94 -8.01
N LYS A 16 -2.79 -6.25 -9.16
CA LYS A 16 -1.52 -5.79 -9.75
C LYS A 16 -0.77 -4.85 -8.81
N SER A 17 -1.51 -4.01 -8.09
CA SER A 17 -0.91 -3.08 -7.11
C SER A 17 -0.43 -3.82 -5.86
N LYS A 18 -1.18 -4.84 -5.42
CA LYS A 18 -0.76 -5.73 -4.32
C LYS A 18 0.50 -6.49 -4.66
N GLU A 19 0.56 -7.08 -5.85
CA GLU A 19 1.73 -7.80 -6.35
C GLU A 19 2.95 -6.90 -6.39
N TRP A 20 2.83 -5.71 -6.97
CA TRP A 20 3.94 -4.75 -6.99
C TRP A 20 4.43 -4.40 -5.58
N LEU A 21 3.52 -4.14 -4.63
CA LEU A 21 3.86 -3.84 -3.24
C LEU A 21 4.56 -5.02 -2.54
N ARG A 22 4.16 -6.26 -2.86
CA ARG A 22 4.79 -7.48 -2.32
C ARG A 22 6.17 -7.74 -2.92
N GLU A 23 6.35 -7.50 -4.23
CA GLU A 23 7.64 -7.67 -4.89
C GLU A 23 8.64 -6.55 -4.52
N ASN A 24 8.14 -5.36 -4.18
CA ASN A 24 8.93 -4.18 -3.84
C ASN A 24 8.70 -3.77 -2.37
N LEU A 25 8.82 -4.74 -1.46
CA LEU A 25 8.73 -4.49 -0.02
C LEU A 25 9.72 -3.40 0.41
N ARG A 26 9.26 -2.52 1.31
CA ARG A 26 10.03 -1.39 1.86
C ARG A 26 10.50 -0.39 0.78
N ALA A 27 9.82 -0.33 -0.36
CA ALA A 27 10.10 0.67 -1.38
C ALA A 27 9.93 2.09 -0.81
N THR A 28 10.97 2.92 -0.98
CA THR A 28 10.96 4.31 -0.51
C THR A 28 10.10 5.20 -1.41
N GLU A 29 9.91 4.79 -2.67
CA GLU A 29 9.09 5.49 -3.65
C GLU A 29 8.09 4.51 -4.27
N LEU A 30 6.82 4.93 -4.29
CA LEU A 30 5.74 4.18 -4.91
C LEU A 30 5.49 4.75 -6.30
N PRO A 31 5.22 3.91 -7.31
CA PRO A 31 4.84 4.38 -8.63
C PRO A 31 3.48 5.07 -8.56
N LEU A 32 3.31 6.12 -9.37
CA LEU A 32 2.09 6.93 -9.38
C LEU A 32 0.82 6.10 -9.61
N GLU A 33 0.92 5.02 -10.40
CA GLU A 33 -0.19 4.09 -10.63
C GLU A 33 -0.65 3.43 -9.32
N VAL A 34 0.27 2.89 -8.52
CA VAL A 34 -0.05 2.24 -7.22
C VAL A 34 -0.64 3.25 -6.25
N LEU A 35 -0.04 4.44 -6.17
CA LEU A 35 -0.53 5.56 -5.34
C LEU A 35 -1.95 5.98 -5.70
N GLN A 36 -2.24 6.09 -7.00
CA GLN A 36 -3.57 6.46 -7.47
C GLN A 36 -4.60 5.38 -7.17
N ARG A 37 -4.22 4.09 -7.26
CA ARG A 37 -5.09 2.98 -6.87
C ARG A 37 -5.38 2.97 -5.38
N ILE A 38 -4.38 3.19 -4.53
CA ILE A 38 -4.55 3.33 -3.08
C ILE A 38 -5.56 4.44 -2.78
N ALA A 39 -5.41 5.61 -3.40
CA ALA A 39 -6.31 6.73 -3.19
C ALA A 39 -7.75 6.48 -3.70
N ASP A 40 -7.90 5.75 -4.81
CA ASP A 40 -9.20 5.41 -5.41
C ASP A 40 -10.07 4.54 -4.50
N VAL A 41 -9.43 3.65 -3.74
CA VAL A 41 -10.11 2.75 -2.77
C VAL A 41 -10.20 3.34 -1.36
N GLY A 42 -9.93 4.64 -1.21
CA GLY A 42 -10.05 5.36 0.06
C GLY A 42 -8.83 5.26 0.98
N GLY A 43 -7.70 4.79 0.48
CA GLY A 43 -6.41 4.85 1.16
C GLY A 43 -5.77 6.25 1.14
N PRO A 44 -4.57 6.38 1.71
CA PRO A 44 -3.88 7.66 1.83
C PRO A 44 -3.50 8.24 0.46
N ARG A 45 -3.65 9.56 0.31
CA ARG A 45 -3.37 10.26 -0.95
C ARG A 45 -1.88 10.50 -1.15
N LEU A 46 -1.49 10.81 -2.39
CA LEU A 46 -0.12 11.15 -2.79
C LEU A 46 0.54 12.19 -1.86
N GLU A 47 -0.22 13.21 -1.46
CA GLU A 47 0.25 14.30 -0.58
C GLU A 47 0.55 13.82 0.85
N GLU A 48 -0.11 12.74 1.28
CA GLU A 48 0.09 12.10 2.59
C GLU A 48 1.17 11.02 2.55
N LEU A 49 1.35 10.38 1.38
CA LEU A 49 2.39 9.38 1.11
C LEU A 49 3.66 9.99 0.51
N ALA A 50 3.92 11.27 0.72
CA ALA A 50 5.08 11.97 0.15
C ALA A 50 6.46 11.36 0.55
N GLY A 51 6.48 10.39 1.48
CA GLY A 51 7.64 9.57 1.84
C GLY A 51 7.41 8.05 1.75
N GLY A 52 6.36 7.61 1.05
CA GLY A 52 5.96 6.20 0.96
C GLY A 52 5.04 5.74 2.09
N LEU A 53 4.83 4.42 2.16
CA LEU A 53 4.10 3.76 3.24
C LEU A 53 4.94 3.71 4.52
N SER A 54 4.27 3.71 5.68
CA SER A 54 4.95 3.62 6.98
C SER A 54 5.51 2.22 7.20
N ASP A 55 6.45 2.07 8.16
CA ASP A 55 6.99 0.74 8.52
C ASP A 55 5.90 -0.25 8.95
N ALA A 56 4.85 0.22 9.62
CA ALA A 56 3.71 -0.62 10.02
C ALA A 56 2.86 -1.10 8.82
N ASP A 57 2.70 -0.24 7.81
CA ASP A 57 2.01 -0.60 6.58
C ASP A 57 2.81 -1.67 5.81
N TRP A 58 4.13 -1.51 5.74
CA TRP A 58 5.01 -2.50 5.14
C TRP A 58 5.02 -3.84 5.86
N ASP A 59 5.00 -3.84 7.20
CA ASP A 59 4.91 -5.04 8.03
C ASP A 59 3.61 -5.83 7.77
N PHE A 60 2.51 -5.11 7.58
CA PHE A 60 1.24 -5.71 7.17
C PHE A 60 1.34 -6.36 5.78
N ILE A 61 1.89 -5.65 4.79
CA ILE A 61 2.05 -6.17 3.41
C ILE A 61 2.95 -7.42 3.40
N GLU A 62 4.05 -7.38 4.16
CA GLU A 62 5.00 -8.49 4.32
C GLU A 62 4.29 -9.72 4.88
N THR A 63 3.51 -9.54 5.96
CA THR A 63 2.68 -10.60 6.53
C THR A 63 1.70 -11.16 5.50
N GLN A 64 1.03 -10.30 4.72
CA GLN A 64 0.09 -10.73 3.66
C GLN A 64 0.75 -11.32 2.42
N SER A 65 2.07 -11.20 2.27
CA SER A 65 2.83 -11.83 1.18
C SER A 65 3.15 -13.29 1.50
N GLU A 66 3.36 -13.62 2.78
CA GLU A 66 3.69 -14.98 3.24
C GLU A 66 2.55 -15.99 3.01
N PHE A 67 1.31 -15.52 2.83
CA PHE A 67 0.11 -16.36 2.62
C PHE A 67 -0.32 -16.53 1.15
N VAL A 68 0.38 -15.92 0.19
CA VAL A 68 0.06 -16.03 -1.25
C VAL A 68 1.12 -16.90 -1.93
N ASP A 69 0.87 -18.21 -1.98
CA ASP A 69 1.54 -19.19 -2.85
C ASP A 69 0.65 -19.49 -4.06
#